data_AF-A0A936SZJ9-F1
#
_entry.id   AF-A0A936SZJ9-F1
#
_cell.length_a   1.000
_cell.length_b   1.000
_cell.length_c   1.000
_cell.angle_alpha   90.00
_cell.angle_beta   90.00
_cell.angle_gamma   90.00
#
_symmetry.space_group_name_H-M   'P 1'
#
loop_
_entity.id
_entity.type
_entity.pdbx_description
1 polymer ?
#
loop_
_entity_poly.entity_id
_entity_poly.type
_entity_poly.pdbx_seq_one_letter_code
_entity_poly.pdbx_strand_id
1 'polypeptide(L)'
;MPAQIVTQVMVNEAAETLASTGEEPTIRTVQARLGVGSYTTIKNYLEVWKQQQRAVPPAIVVPETIAAQGAEFTRSLWGAAAALAEAQTQRVRAEAQAAAGAAQAALADAEQTIARMEGDVEAQAQQLAEQAQALAQLRSELAQAHTETQAAEVRAAAGERQVGELRGELAEARAQALAYAEQAGELAALRRQVEQQATLIERMGRGAGG
;
A
#
# COMPACT_ATOMS: atom_id res chain seq x y z
N MET A 1 23.78 104.97 17.39
CA MET A 1 23.70 103.96 16.30
C MET A 1 23.92 102.59 16.92
N PRO A 2 22.97 101.64 16.82
CA PRO A 2 23.18 100.29 17.37
C PRO A 2 24.27 99.56 16.55
N ALA A 3 25.15 98.81 17.23
CA ALA A 3 26.17 97.99 16.57
C ALA A 3 25.49 96.88 15.76
N GLN A 4 25.64 96.90 14.43
CA GLN A 4 25.15 95.82 13.56
C GLN A 4 25.91 94.52 13.89
N ILE A 5 25.16 93.49 14.29
CA ILE A 5 25.69 92.17 14.62
C ILE A 5 25.89 91.40 13.32
N VAL A 6 27.12 90.95 13.04
CA VAL A 6 27.42 90.03 11.94
C VAL A 6 26.97 88.63 12.33
N THR A 7 26.35 87.92 11.39
CA THR A 7 25.89 86.53 11.56
C THR A 7 26.62 85.58 10.61
N GLN A 8 26.59 84.28 10.91
CA GLN A 8 27.17 83.23 10.07
C GLN A 8 26.60 83.23 8.65
N VAL A 9 25.30 83.49 8.48
CA VAL A 9 24.63 83.52 7.17
C VAL A 9 25.21 84.63 6.29
N MET A 10 25.39 85.83 6.85
CA MET A 10 25.98 86.96 6.12
C MET A 10 27.42 86.67 5.65
N VAL A 11 28.21 86.02 6.51
CA VAL A 11 29.59 85.63 6.16
C VAL A 11 29.59 84.53 5.10
N ASN A 12 28.67 83.57 5.16
CA ASN A 12 28.52 82.51 4.16
C ASN A 12 28.14 83.09 2.79
N GLU A 13 27.12 83.95 2.72
CA GLU A 13 26.68 84.58 1.46
C GLU A 13 27.80 85.44 0.84
N ALA A 14 28.51 86.21 1.66
CA ALA A 14 29.63 87.02 1.21
C ALA A 14 30.80 86.14 0.71
N ALA A 15 31.13 85.07 1.42
CA ALA A 15 32.19 84.15 1.04
C ALA A 15 31.83 83.35 -0.22
N GLU A 16 30.58 82.89 -0.35
CA GLU A 16 30.07 82.19 -1.53
C GLU A 16 30.11 83.08 -2.76
N THR A 17 29.71 84.35 -2.62
CA THR A 17 29.74 85.29 -3.74
C THR A 17 31.18 85.54 -4.21
N LEU A 18 32.13 85.75 -3.28
CA LEU A 18 33.55 85.92 -3.59
C LEU A 18 34.10 84.68 -4.31
N ALA A 19 33.82 83.48 -3.79
CA ALA A 19 34.23 82.21 -4.39
C ALA A 19 33.66 82.01 -5.81
N SER A 20 32.38 82.35 -6.03
CA SER A 20 31.72 82.26 -7.34
C SER A 20 32.33 83.20 -8.40
N THR A 21 32.93 84.30 -7.95
CA THR A 21 33.64 85.27 -8.81
C THR A 21 35.13 84.95 -9.00
N GLY A 22 35.62 83.83 -8.43
CA GLY A 22 37.03 83.43 -8.50
C GLY A 22 37.96 84.21 -7.57
N GLU A 23 37.43 85.00 -6.63
CA GLU A 23 38.20 85.75 -5.63
C GLU A 23 38.27 84.98 -4.31
N GLU A 24 39.44 84.95 -3.66
CA GLU A 24 39.60 84.21 -2.41
C GLU A 24 38.84 84.89 -1.24
N PRO A 25 37.93 84.17 -0.54
CA PRO A 25 37.30 84.67 0.67
C PRO A 25 38.32 84.75 1.82
N THR A 26 38.85 85.94 2.04
CA THR A 26 39.72 86.29 3.16
C THR A 26 38.95 87.12 4.17
N ILE A 27 39.42 87.18 5.42
CA ILE A 27 38.77 87.99 6.47
C ILE A 27 38.63 89.45 6.01
N ARG A 28 39.62 89.97 5.26
CA ARG A 28 39.64 91.34 4.74
C ARG A 28 38.63 91.54 3.59
N THR A 29 38.56 90.63 2.62
CA THR A 29 37.64 90.75 1.48
C THR A 29 36.18 90.58 1.91
N VAL A 30 35.93 89.67 2.86
CA VAL A 30 34.60 89.48 3.47
C VAL A 30 34.20 90.70 4.31
N GLN A 31 35.10 91.25 5.12
CA GLN A 31 34.82 92.46 5.92
C GLN A 31 34.57 93.68 5.04
N ALA A 32 35.36 93.86 3.98
CA ALA A 32 35.18 94.96 3.04
C ALA A 32 33.83 94.89 2.32
N ARG A 33 33.35 93.67 2.03
CA ARG A 33 32.06 93.44 1.37
C ARG A 33 30.87 93.63 2.30
N LEU A 34 30.97 93.19 3.56
CA LEU A 34 29.90 93.36 4.54
C LEU A 34 29.85 94.78 5.13
N GLY A 35 30.99 95.48 5.18
CA GLY A 35 31.11 96.83 5.73
C GLY A 35 30.95 96.93 7.25
N VAL A 36 30.67 95.82 7.94
CA VAL A 36 30.39 95.73 9.38
C VAL A 36 30.97 94.47 10.01
N GLY A 37 31.10 94.48 11.35
CA GLY A 37 31.63 93.36 12.14
C GLY A 37 33.13 93.43 12.43
N SER A 38 33.53 92.85 13.55
CA SER A 38 34.95 92.74 13.91
C SER A 38 35.64 91.63 13.09
N TYR A 39 36.93 91.82 12.83
CA TYR A 39 37.75 90.81 12.15
C TYR A 39 37.75 89.44 12.86
N THR A 40 37.61 89.42 14.19
CA THR A 40 37.55 88.17 14.98
C THR A 40 36.24 87.42 14.78
N THR A 41 35.10 88.11 14.75
CA THR A 41 33.79 87.49 14.47
C THR A 41 33.72 86.95 13.05
N ILE A 42 34.19 87.73 12.07
CA ILE A 42 34.24 87.30 10.66
C ILE A 42 35.17 86.10 10.49
N LYS A 43 36.34 86.10 11.16
CA LYS A 43 37.27 84.96 11.12
C LYS A 43 36.59 83.67 11.57
N ASN A 44 35.90 83.68 12.72
CA ASN A 44 35.27 82.48 13.27
C ASN A 44 34.22 81.91 12.31
N TYR A 45 33.36 82.78 11.75
CA TYR A 45 32.34 82.34 10.80
C TYR A 45 32.94 81.92 9.45
N LEU A 46 33.99 82.58 8.98
CA LEU A 46 34.68 82.22 7.75
C LEU A 46 35.39 80.87 7.88
N GLU A 47 35.95 80.54 9.06
CA GLU A 47 36.53 79.22 9.33
C GLU A 47 35.47 78.12 9.28
N VAL A 48 34.28 78.35 9.86
CA VAL A 48 33.14 77.42 9.77
C VAL A 48 32.72 77.19 8.30
N TRP A 49 32.62 78.26 7.51
CA TRP A 49 32.30 78.16 6.08
C TRP A 49 33.37 77.38 5.30
N LYS A 50 34.66 77.67 5.53
CA LYS A 50 35.79 76.97 4.88
C LYS A 50 35.81 75.47 5.23
N GLN A 51 35.40 75.09 6.44
CA GLN A 51 35.26 73.69 6.83
C GLN A 51 34.08 73.00 6.13
N GLN A 52 32.95 73.69 5.97
CA GLN A 52 31.78 73.16 5.26
C GLN A 52 32.06 72.94 3.76
N GLN A 53 32.77 73.86 3.11
CA GLN A 53 33.21 73.73 1.71
C GLN A 53 34.11 72.51 1.48
N ARG A 54 35.02 72.21 2.41
CA ARG A 54 35.90 71.02 2.30
C ARG A 54 35.19 69.68 2.46
N ALA A 55 33.98 69.67 3.03
CA ALA A 55 33.21 68.44 3.27
C ALA A 55 32.42 67.97 2.03
N VAL A 56 32.37 68.76 0.95
CA VAL A 56 31.74 68.40 -0.32
C VAL A 56 32.83 67.90 -1.27
N PRO A 57 32.94 66.58 -1.52
CA PRO A 57 33.87 66.09 -2.53
C PRO A 57 33.50 66.71 -3.88
N PRO A 58 34.47 67.12 -4.72
CA PRO A 58 34.17 67.58 -6.06
C PRO A 58 33.40 66.50 -6.81
N ALA A 59 32.27 66.88 -7.42
CA ALA A 59 31.50 65.98 -8.25
C ALA A 59 32.41 65.44 -9.37
N ILE A 60 32.65 64.13 -9.36
CA ILE A 60 33.40 63.47 -10.43
C ILE A 60 32.51 63.52 -11.68
N VAL A 61 32.85 64.40 -12.62
CA VAL A 61 32.17 64.49 -13.91
C VAL A 61 32.63 63.31 -14.77
N VAL A 62 31.78 62.29 -14.86
CA VAL A 62 32.02 61.16 -15.77
C VAL A 62 31.72 61.62 -17.20
N PRO A 63 32.65 61.47 -18.16
CA PRO A 63 32.39 61.81 -19.55
C PRO A 63 31.20 61.01 -20.10
N GLU A 64 30.35 61.66 -20.90
CA GLU A 64 29.12 61.07 -21.46
C GLU A 64 29.40 59.79 -22.27
N THR A 65 30.54 59.73 -22.95
CA THR A 65 30.99 58.54 -23.68
C THR A 65 31.21 57.33 -22.77
N ILE A 66 31.81 57.52 -21.59
CA ILE A 66 32.04 56.46 -20.60
C ILE A 66 30.72 56.04 -19.95
N ALA A 67 29.85 57.01 -19.65
CA ALA A 67 28.51 56.73 -19.12
C ALA A 67 27.67 55.89 -20.11
N ALA A 68 27.70 56.23 -21.40
CA ALA A 68 27.00 55.49 -22.45
C ALA A 68 27.53 54.05 -22.60
N GLN A 69 28.87 53.87 -22.58
CA GLN A 69 29.50 52.56 -22.62
C GLN A 69 29.16 51.71 -21.38
N GLY A 70 29.15 52.31 -20.19
CA GLY A 70 28.74 51.62 -18.97
C GLY A 70 27.27 51.17 -19.00
N ALA A 71 26.39 51.99 -19.57
CA ALA A 71 24.98 51.65 -19.75
C ALA A 71 24.78 50.53 -20.78
N GLU A 72 25.55 50.50 -21.87
CA GLU A 72 25.56 49.37 -22.81
C GLU A 72 26.05 48.09 -22.17
N PHE A 73 27.19 48.14 -21.47
CA PHE A 73 27.73 46.98 -20.77
C PHE A 73 26.72 46.40 -19.77
N THR A 74 26.10 47.26 -18.95
CA THR A 74 25.09 46.84 -17.98
C THR A 74 23.87 46.20 -18.66
N ARG A 75 23.39 46.78 -19.77
CA ARG A 75 22.29 46.18 -20.56
C ARG A 75 22.68 44.82 -21.14
N SER A 76 23.89 44.68 -21.66
CA SER A 76 24.40 43.41 -22.20
C SER A 76 24.53 42.35 -21.11
N LEU A 77 25.09 42.71 -19.95
CA LEU A 77 25.22 41.82 -18.81
C LEU A 77 23.85 41.35 -18.31
N TRP A 78 22.90 42.29 -18.17
CA TRP A 78 21.54 41.97 -17.79
C TRP A 78 20.85 41.07 -18.80
N GLY A 79 21.01 41.36 -20.11
CA GLY A 79 20.47 40.52 -21.18
C GLY A 79 21.01 39.09 -21.13
N ALA A 80 22.31 38.93 -20.90
CA ALA A 80 22.94 37.61 -20.74
C ALA A 80 22.43 36.88 -19.49
N ALA A 81 22.32 37.57 -18.35
CA ALA A 81 21.78 37.00 -17.12
C ALA A 81 20.31 36.57 -17.28
N ALA A 82 19.48 37.41 -17.92
CA ALA A 82 18.08 37.11 -18.21
C ALA A 82 17.94 35.91 -19.15
N ALA A 83 18.76 35.84 -20.20
CA ALA A 83 18.78 34.69 -21.12
C ALA A 83 19.17 33.40 -20.41
N LEU A 84 20.17 33.44 -19.52
CA LEU A 84 20.60 32.28 -18.75
C LEU A 84 19.51 31.83 -17.75
N ALA A 85 18.86 32.78 -17.08
CA ALA A 85 17.75 32.49 -16.16
C ALA A 85 16.54 31.89 -16.88
N GLU A 86 16.20 32.41 -18.07
CA GLU A 86 15.14 31.85 -18.91
C GLU A 86 15.49 30.43 -19.35
N ALA A 87 16.71 30.21 -19.85
CA ALA A 87 17.17 28.88 -20.25
C ALA A 87 17.14 27.86 -19.10
N GLN A 88 17.56 28.26 -17.89
CA GLN A 88 17.46 27.42 -16.70
C GLN A 88 16.00 27.13 -16.32
N THR A 89 15.13 28.14 -16.38
CA THR A 89 13.70 27.99 -16.08
C THR A 89 13.03 27.01 -17.05
N GLN A 90 13.33 27.13 -18.35
CA GLN A 90 12.81 26.22 -19.36
C GLN A 90 13.34 24.79 -19.16
N ARG A 91 14.63 24.64 -18.81
CA ARG A 91 15.20 23.32 -18.52
C ARG A 91 14.51 22.65 -17.32
N VAL A 92 14.35 23.38 -16.21
CA VAL A 92 13.68 22.85 -15.01
C VAL A 92 12.22 22.51 -15.29
N ARG A 93 11.51 23.33 -16.09
CA ARG A 93 10.14 23.02 -16.51
C ARG A 93 10.07 21.75 -17.35
N ALA A 94 10.97 21.59 -18.32
CA ALA A 94 11.02 20.40 -19.16
C ALA A 94 11.33 19.14 -18.34
N GLU A 95 12.31 19.21 -17.44
CA GLU A 95 12.66 18.12 -16.51
C GLU A 95 11.48 17.76 -15.60
N ALA A 96 10.79 18.76 -15.04
CA ALA A 96 9.62 18.54 -14.18
C ALA A 96 8.45 17.93 -14.94
N GLN A 97 8.19 18.37 -16.18
CA GLN A 97 7.16 17.78 -17.04
C GLN A 97 7.47 16.33 -17.40
N ALA A 98 8.74 16.04 -17.74
CA ALA A 98 9.18 14.68 -18.02
C ALA A 98 9.05 13.77 -16.79
N ALA A 99 9.46 14.25 -15.61
CA ALA A 99 9.32 13.52 -14.35
C ALA A 99 7.85 13.27 -13.98
N ALA A 100 6.97 14.28 -14.17
CA ALA A 100 5.54 14.14 -13.94
C ALA A 100 4.91 13.12 -14.88
N GLY A 101 5.25 13.16 -16.18
CA GLY A 101 4.79 12.16 -17.15
C GLY A 101 5.25 10.75 -16.83
N ALA A 102 6.51 10.58 -16.43
CA ALA A 102 7.04 9.28 -16.00
C ALA A 102 6.33 8.75 -14.74
N ALA A 103 6.07 9.62 -13.76
CA ALA A 103 5.34 9.26 -12.55
C ALA A 103 3.89 8.87 -12.86
N GLN A 104 3.21 9.57 -13.76
CA GLN A 104 1.86 9.24 -14.21
C GLN A 104 1.80 7.90 -14.95
N ALA A 105 2.78 7.62 -15.82
CA ALA A 105 2.87 6.33 -16.50
C ALA A 105 3.11 5.18 -15.50
N ALA A 106 4.04 5.36 -14.56
CA ALA A 106 4.30 4.37 -13.52
C ALA A 106 3.08 4.14 -12.61
N LEU A 107 2.31 5.19 -12.31
CA LEU A 107 1.05 5.06 -11.56
C LEU A 107 0.02 4.25 -12.34
N ALA A 108 -0.18 4.54 -13.64
CA ALA A 108 -1.12 3.79 -14.48
C ALA A 108 -0.74 2.31 -14.59
N ASP A 109 0.54 2.00 -14.76
CA ASP A 109 1.05 0.62 -14.79
C ASP A 109 0.83 -0.10 -13.45
N ALA A 110 1.04 0.61 -12.34
CA ALA A 110 0.79 0.09 -11.00
C ALA A 110 -0.70 -0.19 -10.77
N GLU A 111 -1.59 0.74 -11.14
CA GLU A 111 -3.05 0.58 -11.06
C GLU A 111 -3.53 -0.61 -11.89
N GLN A 112 -3.03 -0.77 -13.12
CA GLN A 112 -3.35 -1.93 -13.96
C GLN A 112 -2.87 -3.24 -13.33
N THR A 113 -1.69 -3.23 -12.72
CA THR A 113 -1.14 -4.40 -12.03
C THR A 113 -1.98 -4.77 -10.82
N ILE A 114 -2.39 -3.78 -10.02
CA ILE A 114 -3.28 -3.97 -8.87
C ILE A 114 -4.62 -4.55 -9.33
N ALA A 115 -5.26 -3.97 -10.34
CA ALA A 115 -6.53 -4.46 -10.86
C ALA A 115 -6.44 -5.92 -11.36
N ARG A 116 -5.32 -6.29 -12.00
CA ARG A 116 -5.07 -7.68 -12.38
C ARG A 116 -4.93 -8.59 -11.16
N MET A 117 -4.12 -8.19 -10.17
CA MET A 117 -3.92 -8.98 -8.95
C MET A 117 -5.22 -9.14 -8.15
N GLU A 118 -6.05 -8.11 -8.07
CA GLU A 118 -7.36 -8.18 -7.44
C GLU A 118 -8.28 -9.18 -8.17
N GLY A 119 -8.28 -9.16 -9.50
CA GLY A 119 -9.00 -10.15 -10.30
C GLY A 119 -8.50 -11.58 -10.08
N ASP A 120 -7.19 -11.78 -10.02
CA ASP A 120 -6.59 -13.09 -9.75
C ASP A 120 -6.95 -13.61 -8.34
N VAL A 121 -6.94 -12.73 -7.32
CA VAL A 121 -7.33 -13.07 -5.95
C VAL A 121 -8.80 -13.47 -5.87
N GLU A 122 -9.69 -12.73 -6.53
CA GLU A 122 -11.12 -13.06 -6.57
C GLU A 122 -11.36 -14.41 -7.27
N ALA A 123 -10.70 -14.66 -8.41
CA ALA A 123 -10.79 -15.93 -9.12
C ALA A 123 -10.28 -17.11 -8.25
N GLN A 124 -9.15 -16.92 -7.55
CA GLN A 124 -8.62 -17.94 -6.64
C GLN A 124 -9.54 -18.18 -5.44
N ALA A 125 -10.17 -17.14 -4.90
CA ALA A 125 -11.13 -17.26 -3.80
C ALA A 125 -12.36 -18.08 -4.23
N GLN A 126 -12.87 -17.83 -5.44
CA GLN A 126 -13.97 -18.61 -6.02
C GLN A 126 -13.58 -20.08 -6.21
N GLN A 127 -12.41 -20.35 -6.80
CA GLN A 127 -11.90 -21.72 -6.96
C GLN A 127 -11.73 -22.45 -5.62
N LEU A 128 -11.23 -21.76 -4.59
CA LEU A 128 -11.07 -22.34 -3.27
C LEU A 128 -12.44 -22.67 -2.63
N ALA A 129 -13.43 -21.80 -2.80
CA ALA A 129 -14.80 -22.05 -2.32
C ALA A 129 -15.43 -23.26 -3.02
N GLU A 130 -15.28 -23.38 -4.35
CA GLU A 130 -15.75 -24.54 -5.12
C GLU A 130 -15.07 -25.83 -4.66
N GLN A 131 -13.74 -25.81 -4.49
CA GLN A 131 -12.99 -26.97 -4.00
C GLN A 131 -13.39 -27.36 -2.57
N ALA A 132 -13.64 -26.39 -1.69
CA ALA A 132 -14.11 -26.65 -0.34
C ALA A 132 -15.50 -27.31 -0.34
N GLN A 133 -16.41 -26.85 -1.21
CA GLN A 133 -17.72 -27.46 -1.38
C GLN A 133 -17.61 -28.89 -1.92
N ALA A 134 -16.78 -29.11 -2.95
CA ALA A 134 -16.56 -30.44 -3.51
C ALA A 134 -15.97 -31.40 -2.47
N LEU A 135 -15.01 -30.95 -1.66
CA LEU A 135 -14.43 -31.73 -0.56
C LEU A 135 -15.47 -32.07 0.53
N ALA A 136 -16.36 -31.12 0.86
CA ALA A 136 -17.44 -31.36 1.81
C ALA A 136 -18.42 -32.42 1.29
N GLN A 137 -18.78 -32.35 0.01
CA GLN A 137 -19.64 -33.33 -0.65
C GLN A 137 -19.00 -34.72 -0.66
N LEU A 138 -17.74 -34.84 -1.13
CA LEU A 138 -17.00 -36.09 -1.15
C LEU A 138 -16.88 -36.73 0.24
N ARG A 139 -16.67 -35.91 1.30
CA ARG A 139 -16.65 -36.41 2.68
C ARG A 139 -18.01 -36.97 3.12
N SER A 140 -19.10 -36.32 2.71
CA SER A 140 -20.45 -36.80 3.00
C SER A 140 -20.74 -38.12 2.29
N GLU A 141 -20.42 -38.20 1.00
CA GLU A 141 -20.56 -39.43 0.20
C GLU A 141 -19.73 -40.58 0.77
N LEU A 142 -18.48 -40.31 1.17
CA LEU A 142 -17.62 -41.31 1.81
C LEU A 142 -18.19 -41.81 3.14
N ALA A 143 -18.74 -40.91 3.97
CA ALA A 143 -19.36 -41.29 5.24
C ALA A 143 -20.62 -42.15 5.05
N GLN A 144 -21.43 -41.83 4.04
CA GLN A 144 -22.60 -42.63 3.65
C GLN A 144 -22.17 -44.02 3.16
N ALA A 145 -21.24 -44.09 2.22
CA ALA A 145 -20.72 -45.36 1.70
C ALA A 145 -20.12 -46.23 2.80
N HIS A 146 -19.43 -45.64 3.78
CA HIS A 146 -18.89 -46.38 4.92
C HIS A 146 -20.00 -46.96 5.79
N THR A 147 -21.05 -46.20 6.06
CA THR A 147 -22.21 -46.66 6.85
C THR A 147 -22.98 -47.76 6.11
N GLU A 148 -23.17 -47.61 4.79
CA GLU A 148 -23.80 -48.65 3.95
C GLU A 148 -22.99 -49.94 3.93
N THR A 149 -21.65 -49.84 3.85
CA THR A 149 -20.75 -50.99 3.90
C THR A 149 -20.85 -51.71 5.24
N GLN A 150 -20.78 -50.99 6.36
CA GLN A 150 -20.96 -51.58 7.70
C GLN A 150 -22.33 -52.26 7.86
N ALA A 151 -23.40 -51.62 7.37
CA ALA A 151 -24.74 -52.20 7.41
C ALA A 151 -24.83 -53.47 6.55
N ALA A 152 -24.18 -53.50 5.38
CA ALA A 152 -24.11 -54.67 4.53
C ALA A 152 -23.32 -55.82 5.19
N GLU A 153 -22.19 -55.52 5.85
CA GLU A 153 -21.40 -56.50 6.61
C GLU A 153 -22.19 -57.11 7.76
N VAL A 154 -22.91 -56.30 8.54
CA VAL A 154 -23.77 -56.80 9.63
C VAL A 154 -24.88 -57.70 9.08
N ARG A 155 -25.52 -57.33 7.95
CA ARG A 155 -26.53 -58.16 7.29
C ARG A 155 -25.95 -59.47 6.78
N ALA A 156 -24.76 -59.43 6.17
CA ALA A 156 -24.08 -60.63 5.70
C ALA A 156 -23.77 -61.60 6.86
N ALA A 157 -23.20 -61.10 7.96
CA ALA A 157 -22.92 -61.89 9.15
C ALA A 157 -24.18 -62.44 9.83
N ALA A 158 -25.30 -61.71 9.79
CA ALA A 158 -26.60 -62.22 10.26
C ALA A 158 -27.15 -63.34 9.36
N GLY A 159 -27.06 -63.16 8.03
CA GLY A 159 -27.45 -64.17 7.06
C GLY A 159 -26.62 -65.46 7.17
N GLU A 160 -25.30 -65.34 7.36
CA GLU A 160 -24.41 -66.49 7.59
C GLU A 160 -24.79 -67.28 8.84
N ARG A 161 -25.12 -66.59 9.94
CA ARG A 161 -25.59 -67.23 11.17
C ARG A 161 -26.91 -67.96 10.95
N GLN A 162 -27.90 -67.32 10.32
CA GLN A 162 -29.18 -67.95 10.01
C GLN A 162 -29.03 -69.18 9.10
N VAL A 163 -28.15 -69.12 8.09
CA VAL A 163 -27.83 -70.27 7.24
C VAL A 163 -27.20 -71.40 8.06
N GLY A 164 -26.31 -71.07 9.01
CA GLY A 164 -25.74 -72.03 9.94
C GLY A 164 -26.80 -72.71 10.82
N GLU A 165 -27.69 -71.93 11.42
CA GLU A 165 -28.81 -72.41 12.24
C GLU A 165 -29.74 -73.34 11.46
N LEU A 166 -30.20 -72.91 10.28
CA LEU A 166 -31.07 -73.72 9.40
C LEU A 166 -30.38 -75.02 8.93
N ARG A 167 -29.06 -75.00 8.71
CA ARG A 167 -28.30 -76.23 8.39
C ARG A 167 -28.24 -77.18 9.58
N GLY A 168 -28.11 -76.65 10.80
CA GLY A 168 -28.18 -77.42 12.04
C GLY A 168 -29.55 -78.07 12.21
N GLU A 169 -30.63 -77.28 12.14
CA GLU A 169 -32.01 -77.76 12.22
C GLU A 169 -32.32 -78.83 11.14
N LEU A 170 -31.85 -78.62 9.91
CA LEU A 170 -32.02 -79.60 8.83
C LEU A 170 -31.26 -80.90 9.11
N ALA A 171 -30.06 -80.83 9.69
CA ALA A 171 -29.29 -82.01 10.07
C ALA A 171 -29.98 -82.79 11.21
N GLU A 172 -30.50 -82.09 12.22
CA GLU A 172 -31.27 -82.69 13.31
C GLU A 172 -32.57 -83.33 12.80
N ALA A 173 -33.33 -82.64 11.96
CA ALA A 173 -34.55 -83.19 11.36
C ALA A 173 -34.26 -84.44 10.51
N ARG A 174 -33.15 -84.47 9.77
CA ARG A 174 -32.71 -85.66 9.04
C ARG A 174 -32.34 -86.81 9.97
N ALA A 175 -31.62 -86.53 11.05
CA ALA A 175 -31.27 -87.56 12.05
C ALA A 175 -32.51 -88.15 12.71
N GLN A 176 -33.48 -87.31 13.09
CA GLN A 176 -34.76 -87.75 13.64
C GLN A 176 -35.54 -88.60 12.62
N ALA A 177 -35.60 -88.18 11.35
CA ALA A 177 -36.27 -88.95 10.30
C ALA A 177 -35.65 -90.34 10.10
N LEU A 178 -34.33 -90.45 10.16
CA LEU A 178 -33.62 -91.75 10.13
C LEU A 178 -33.96 -92.61 11.35
N ALA A 179 -33.93 -92.04 12.55
CA ALA A 179 -34.28 -92.76 13.77
C ALA A 179 -35.74 -93.27 13.76
N TYR A 180 -36.68 -92.45 13.29
CA TYR A 180 -38.07 -92.88 13.12
C TYR A 180 -38.20 -93.99 12.06
N ALA A 181 -37.43 -93.94 10.98
CA ALA A 181 -37.42 -94.99 9.96
C ALA A 181 -36.87 -96.32 10.52
N GLU A 182 -35.83 -96.28 11.35
CA GLU A 182 -35.31 -97.47 12.05
C GLU A 182 -36.36 -98.07 12.99
N GLN A 183 -36.96 -97.26 13.87
CA GLN A 183 -38.03 -97.70 14.77
C GLN A 183 -39.23 -98.29 14.02
N ALA A 184 -39.64 -97.66 12.92
CA ALA A 184 -40.72 -98.20 12.07
C ALA A 184 -40.34 -99.55 11.45
N GLY A 185 -39.08 -99.73 11.05
CA GLY A 185 -38.53 -100.99 10.58
C GLY A 185 -38.55 -102.09 11.65
N GLU A 186 -38.13 -101.76 12.88
CA GLU A 186 -38.19 -102.66 14.04
C GLU A 186 -39.63 -103.07 14.37
N LEU A 187 -40.56 -102.12 14.41
CA LEU A 187 -41.98 -102.40 14.63
C LEU A 187 -42.57 -103.31 13.54
N ALA A 188 -42.19 -103.09 12.27
CA ALA A 188 -42.60 -103.95 11.17
C ALA A 188 -42.00 -105.36 11.26
N ALA A 189 -40.77 -105.51 11.77
CA ALA A 189 -40.17 -106.81 12.03
C ALA A 189 -40.88 -107.53 13.20
N LEU A 190 -41.16 -106.83 14.29
CA LEU A 190 -41.88 -107.38 15.45
C LEU A 190 -43.30 -107.81 15.08
N ARG A 191 -44.04 -107.01 14.29
CA ARG A 191 -45.36 -107.39 13.78
C ARG A 191 -45.31 -108.69 12.98
N ARG A 192 -44.33 -108.82 12.06
CA ARG A 192 -44.11 -110.07 11.31
C ARG A 192 -43.81 -111.26 12.23
N GLN A 193 -43.04 -111.06 13.29
CA GLN A 193 -42.75 -112.11 14.28
C GLN A 193 -44.01 -112.54 15.05
N VAL A 194 -44.85 -111.60 15.47
CA VAL A 194 -46.12 -111.90 16.15
C VAL A 194 -47.07 -112.67 15.22
N GLU A 195 -47.19 -112.25 13.96
CA GLU A 195 -47.98 -112.98 12.95
C GLU A 195 -47.45 -114.41 12.74
N GLN A 196 -46.13 -114.59 12.66
CA GLN A 196 -45.51 -115.92 12.58
C GLN A 196 -45.80 -116.77 13.83
N GLN A 197 -45.72 -116.21 15.03
CA GLN A 197 -46.06 -116.92 16.26
C GLN A 197 -47.54 -117.31 16.32
N ALA A 198 -48.45 -116.42 15.92
CA ALA A 198 -49.88 -116.72 15.84
C ALA A 198 -50.15 -117.89 14.89
N THR A 199 -49.57 -117.88 13.68
CA THR A 199 -49.70 -118.99 12.73
C THR A 199 -49.09 -120.30 13.24
N LEU A 200 -48.00 -120.27 14.02
CA LEU A 200 -47.41 -121.44 14.67
C LEU A 200 -48.32 -122.02 15.77
N ILE A 201 -48.91 -121.17 16.62
CA ILE A 201 -49.86 -121.58 17.66
C ILE A 201 -51.09 -122.24 17.01
N GLU A 202 -51.64 -121.66 15.96
CA GLU A 202 -52.75 -122.26 15.21
C GLU A 202 -52.40 -123.62 14.58
N ARG A 203 -51.14 -123.84 14.19
CA ARG A 203 -50.67 -125.13 13.68
C ARG A 203 -50.49 -126.16 14.80
N MET A 204 -49.94 -125.77 15.95
CA MET A 204 -49.80 -126.66 17.12
C MET A 204 -51.16 -127.04 17.71
N GLY A 205 -52.10 -126.11 17.78
CA GLY A 205 -53.48 -126.38 18.23
C GLY A 205 -54.26 -127.32 17.31
N ARG A 206 -53.98 -127.30 16.00
CA ARG A 206 -54.54 -128.26 15.03
C ARG A 206 -53.86 -129.64 15.06
N GLY A 207 -52.62 -129.73 15.54
CA GLY A 207 -51.88 -130.99 15.68
C GLY A 207 -52.17 -131.77 16.97
N ALA A 208 -52.66 -131.11 18.03
CA ALA A 208 -52.94 -131.73 19.33
C ALA A 208 -54.40 -132.25 19.49
N GLY A 209 -55.23 -132.13 18.44
CA GLY A 209 -56.63 -132.59 18.42
C GLY A 209 -56.90 -133.79 17.51
N GLY A 210 -55.86 -134.55 17.14
CA GLY A 210 -55.96 -135.78 16.35
C GLY A 210 -55.81 -137.04 17.19
#